data_AF-A0A0A9CIQ2-F1
#
_entry.id   AF-A0A0A9CIQ2-F1
#
_cell.length_a   1.000
_cell.length_b   1.000
_cell.length_c   1.000
_cell.angle_alpha   90.00
_cell.angle_beta   90.00
_cell.angle_gamma   90.00
#
_symmetry.space_group_name_H-M   'P 1'
#
loop_
_entity.id
_entity.type
_entity.pdbx_description
1 polymer ?
#
loop_
_entity_poly.entity_id
_entity_poly.type
_entity_poly.pdbx_seq_one_letter_code
_entity_poly.pdbx_strand_id
1 'polypeptide(L)'
;MIPIAFVQSLANLEGLEKVAPFLKSVIEVKVIKSFMQGFLPGLALKLFLYILPTVLMIMSKVEGYVSLSSLERRTASKYYYFMLVNVFLGSIIAGTAFEQLYSFLHEPPTQIPRTIGVAIPMKATFFMTYIMVDGWAGIANEILRVKPLVIYHLKNMFIVKTERDREKAMDPGSIGLGENLPSLQLYFLLGLAYAVVTPILLPFIIIFFAFAFLVYRHQIINVYNQEYESAAAFWPQVHSRIIASLLISHVTLFGLLSTMKAAYSTPLLIFLPLLTIWFHKYCKRRFEPAFHKYPLEEANGEGQYGACLGA
;
A
#
# COMPACT_ATOMS: atom_id res chain seq x y z
N MET A 1 10.99 -2.93 9.92
CA MET A 1 12.32 -3.58 10.05
C MET A 1 12.36 -4.70 11.09
N ILE A 2 12.08 -4.47 12.38
CA ILE A 2 12.17 -5.53 13.42
C ILE A 2 11.31 -6.78 13.12
N PRO A 3 10.03 -6.68 12.70
CA PRO A 3 9.23 -7.89 12.40
C PRO A 3 9.70 -8.63 11.16
N ILE A 4 10.15 -7.89 10.15
CA ILE A 4 10.68 -8.45 8.89
C ILE A 4 12.02 -9.12 9.14
N ALA A 5 12.90 -8.49 9.94
CA ALA A 5 14.17 -9.06 10.38
C ALA A 5 13.95 -10.28 11.29
N PHE A 6 12.93 -10.27 12.16
CA PHE A 6 12.56 -11.43 12.97
C PHE A 6 12.08 -12.59 12.10
N VAL A 7 11.16 -12.35 11.17
CA VAL A 7 10.69 -13.34 10.18
C VAL A 7 11.83 -13.83 9.29
N GLN A 8 12.73 -12.95 8.84
CA GLN A 8 13.93 -13.30 8.07
C GLN A 8 15.00 -14.03 8.92
N SER A 9 15.05 -13.82 10.23
CA SER A 9 15.96 -14.55 11.13
C SER A 9 15.43 -15.94 11.50
N LEU A 10 14.11 -16.08 11.68
CA LEU A 10 13.41 -17.37 11.82
C LEU A 10 13.51 -18.21 10.54
N ALA A 11 13.56 -17.53 9.40
CA ALA A 11 13.76 -18.09 8.07
C ALA A 11 15.19 -18.57 7.80
N ASN A 12 16.18 -18.05 8.52
CA ASN A 12 17.57 -18.47 8.36
C ASN A 12 17.87 -19.60 9.35
N LEU A 13 18.17 -20.79 8.84
CA LEU A 13 18.33 -22.01 9.63
C LEU A 13 19.38 -21.88 10.75
N GLU A 14 20.43 -21.09 10.53
CA GLU A 14 21.47 -20.81 11.54
C GLU A 14 20.95 -19.95 12.71
N GLY A 15 19.94 -19.09 12.47
CA GLY A 15 19.25 -18.31 13.50
C GLY A 15 18.26 -19.16 14.30
N LEU A 16 17.56 -20.08 13.62
CA LEU A 16 16.60 -20.98 14.25
C LEU A 16 17.27 -22.08 15.10
N GLU A 17 18.41 -22.61 14.66
CA GLU A 17 19.22 -23.54 15.45
C GLU A 17 19.76 -22.92 16.75
N LYS A 18 19.99 -21.59 16.76
CA LYS A 18 20.43 -20.84 17.93
C LYS A 18 19.31 -20.55 18.94
N VAL A 19 18.08 -20.36 18.48
CA VAL A 19 16.94 -19.95 19.32
C VAL A 19 16.10 -21.15 19.80
N ALA A 20 16.05 -22.24 19.03
CA ALA A 20 15.24 -23.43 19.35
C ALA A 20 15.99 -24.75 19.00
N PRO A 21 16.91 -25.23 19.86
CA PRO A 21 17.74 -26.40 19.59
C PRO A 21 16.96 -27.72 19.45
N PHE A 22 15.69 -27.78 19.90
CA PHE A 22 14.83 -28.95 19.80
C PHE A 22 14.30 -29.21 18.37
N LEU A 23 14.41 -28.26 17.44
CA LEU A 23 14.00 -28.46 16.03
C LEU A 23 15.08 -29.16 15.18
N LYS A 24 16.32 -29.34 15.67
CA LYS A 24 17.43 -29.94 14.91
C LYS A 24 17.07 -31.29 14.28
N SER A 25 16.37 -32.15 15.02
CA SER A 25 16.00 -33.50 14.57
C SER A 25 14.92 -33.53 13.48
N VAL A 26 14.14 -32.45 13.31
CA VAL A 26 13.11 -32.32 12.26
C VAL A 26 13.65 -31.59 11.03
N ILE A 27 14.68 -30.76 11.22
CA ILE A 27 15.34 -29.93 10.22
C ILE A 27 16.26 -30.71 9.25
N GLU A 28 16.75 -31.89 9.64
CA GLU A 28 17.69 -32.68 8.80
C GLU A 28 17.05 -33.34 7.56
N VAL A 29 15.71 -33.39 7.49
CA VAL A 29 15.03 -33.92 6.30
C VAL A 29 15.17 -32.92 5.15
N LYS A 30 15.91 -33.29 4.09
CA LYS A 30 16.20 -32.43 2.90
C LYS A 30 14.98 -31.67 2.35
N VAL A 31 13.80 -32.28 2.41
CA VAL A 31 12.53 -31.67 1.94
C VAL A 31 12.04 -30.59 2.91
N ILE A 32 12.10 -30.85 4.23
CA ILE A 32 11.70 -29.89 5.27
C ILE A 32 12.69 -28.72 5.32
N LYS A 33 13.99 -28.99 5.16
CA LYS A 33 15.02 -27.94 5.09
C LYS A 33 14.78 -26.99 3.92
N SER A 34 14.58 -27.53 2.70
CA SER A 34 14.30 -26.72 1.50
C SER A 34 12.97 -25.96 1.61
N PHE A 35 11.95 -26.55 2.24
CA PHE A 35 10.66 -25.90 2.47
C PHE A 35 10.75 -24.77 3.51
N MET A 36 11.44 -25.00 4.63
CA MET A 36 11.65 -24.00 5.68
C MET A 36 12.53 -22.83 5.22
N GLN A 37 13.53 -23.09 4.38
CA GLN A 37 14.50 -22.08 3.94
C GLN A 37 14.00 -21.25 2.74
N GLY A 38 13.14 -21.83 1.88
CA GLY A 38 12.63 -21.15 0.68
C GLY A 38 11.18 -20.65 0.77
N PHE A 39 10.29 -21.39 1.43
CA PHE A 39 8.84 -21.12 1.39
C PHE A 39 8.30 -20.46 2.66
N LEU A 40 8.72 -20.95 3.83
CA LEU A 40 8.31 -20.42 5.13
C LEU A 40 8.55 -18.90 5.32
N PRO A 41 9.66 -18.30 4.86
CA PRO A 41 9.93 -16.87 5.02
C PRO A 41 8.92 -16.02 4.24
N GLY A 42 8.62 -16.45 3.01
CA GLY A 42 7.64 -15.81 2.13
C GLY A 42 6.22 -15.94 2.67
N LEU A 43 5.86 -17.12 3.20
CA LEU A 43 4.56 -17.35 3.81
C LEU A 43 4.37 -16.52 5.09
N ALA A 44 5.38 -16.52 5.98
CA ALA A 44 5.33 -15.75 7.22
C ALA A 44 5.26 -14.24 6.95
N LEU A 45 6.00 -13.74 5.96
CA LEU A 45 5.92 -12.33 5.56
C LEU A 45 4.54 -11.98 4.99
N LYS A 46 3.98 -12.82 4.11
CA LYS A 46 2.65 -12.60 3.54
C LYS A 46 1.56 -12.64 4.62
N LEU A 47 1.68 -13.55 5.58
CA LEU A 47 0.74 -13.67 6.70
C LEU A 47 0.86 -12.47 7.66
N PHE A 48 2.06 -11.97 7.89
CA PHE A 48 2.27 -10.73 8.64
C PHE A 48 1.65 -9.52 7.94
N LEU A 49 1.87 -9.36 6.63
CA LEU A 49 1.28 -8.27 5.85
C LEU A 49 -0.25 -8.37 5.79
N TYR A 50 -0.80 -9.58 5.81
CA TYR A 50 -2.24 -9.81 5.87
C TYR A 50 -2.87 -9.38 7.20
N ILE A 51 -2.17 -9.58 8.33
CA ILE A 51 -2.65 -9.20 9.67
C ILE A 51 -2.41 -7.70 9.96
N LEU A 52 -1.46 -7.10 9.24
CA LEU A 52 -1.00 -5.74 9.50
C LEU A 52 -2.10 -4.66 9.45
N PRO A 53 -3.00 -4.61 8.45
CA PRO A 53 -4.09 -3.62 8.43
C PRO A 53 -4.96 -3.70 9.69
N THR A 54 -5.23 -4.90 10.20
CA THR A 54 -6.00 -5.12 11.42
C THR A 54 -5.27 -4.58 12.64
N VAL A 55 -3.96 -4.83 12.75
CA VAL A 55 -3.13 -4.29 13.85
C VAL A 55 -3.07 -2.77 13.82
N LEU A 56 -2.88 -2.18 12.63
CA LEU A 56 -2.86 -0.72 12.46
C LEU A 56 -4.23 -0.10 12.78
N MET A 57 -5.32 -0.79 12.47
CA MET A 57 -6.67 -0.35 12.85
C MET A 57 -6.84 -0.35 14.37
N ILE A 58 -6.40 -1.41 15.06
CA ILE A 58 -6.44 -1.47 16.53
C ILE A 58 -5.61 -0.33 17.14
N MET A 59 -4.40 -0.11 16.62
CA MET A 59 -3.56 1.00 17.07
C MET A 59 -4.25 2.36 16.90
N SER A 60 -4.88 2.61 15.75
CA SER A 60 -5.65 3.84 15.54
C SER A 60 -6.89 3.93 16.44
N LYS A 61 -7.50 2.81 16.84
CA LYS A 61 -8.61 2.81 17.82
C LYS A 61 -8.13 3.19 19.21
N VAL A 62 -6.95 2.70 19.61
CA VAL A 62 -6.32 3.06 20.90
C VAL A 62 -5.96 4.56 20.96
N GLU A 63 -5.64 5.18 19.82
CA GLU A 63 -5.40 6.63 19.73
C GLU A 63 -6.67 7.49 19.97
N GLY A 64 -7.87 6.89 19.97
CA GLY A 64 -9.10 7.55 20.43
C GLY A 64 -9.75 8.50 19.43
N TYR A 65 -9.76 8.17 18.13
CA TYR A 65 -10.50 8.96 17.14
C TYR A 65 -12.03 8.77 17.30
N VAL A 66 -12.77 9.89 17.30
CA VAL A 66 -14.23 9.90 17.52
C VAL A 66 -15.02 9.39 16.31
N SER A 67 -14.55 9.69 15.08
CA SER A 67 -15.26 9.29 13.85
C SER A 67 -14.57 8.14 13.11
N LEU A 68 -15.38 7.21 12.59
CA LEU A 68 -14.89 6.07 11.83
C LEU A 68 -14.16 6.51 10.55
N SER A 69 -14.67 7.54 9.86
CA SER A 69 -14.01 8.14 8.69
C SER A 69 -12.60 8.67 8.99
N SER A 70 -12.40 9.29 10.16
CA SER A 70 -11.07 9.75 10.59
C SER A 70 -10.16 8.60 10.99
N LEU A 71 -10.72 7.60 11.67
CA LEU A 71 -10.03 6.37 12.07
C LEU A 71 -9.48 5.64 10.84
N GLU A 72 -10.32 5.35 9.84
CA GLU A 72 -9.91 4.66 8.62
C GLU A 72 -8.84 5.44 7.86
N ARG A 73 -9.01 6.75 7.74
CA ARG A 73 -8.07 7.65 7.05
C ARG A 73 -6.69 7.67 7.72
N ARG A 74 -6.65 7.58 9.06
CA ARG A 74 -5.40 7.49 9.83
C ARG A 74 -4.76 6.11 9.71
N THR A 75 -5.54 5.03 9.77
CA THR A 75 -5.07 3.67 9.50
C THR A 75 -4.48 3.56 8.10
N ALA A 76 -5.17 4.07 7.08
CA ALA A 76 -4.66 4.13 5.70
C ALA A 76 -3.35 4.92 5.60
N SER A 77 -3.22 6.02 6.34
CA SER A 77 -1.98 6.82 6.37
C SER A 77 -0.81 6.01 6.93
N LYS A 78 -0.99 5.36 8.08
CA LYS A 78 0.05 4.52 8.70
C LYS A 78 0.42 3.36 7.79
N TYR A 79 -0.58 2.72 7.19
CA TYR A 79 -0.35 1.59 6.31
C TYR A 79 0.42 2.00 5.04
N TYR A 80 0.08 3.15 4.44
CA TYR A 80 0.83 3.69 3.30
C TYR A 80 2.31 3.93 3.64
N TYR A 81 2.61 4.61 4.76
CA TYR A 81 4.01 4.84 5.16
C TYR A 81 4.74 3.53 5.48
N PHE A 82 4.05 2.55 6.07
CA PHE A 82 4.61 1.23 6.31
C PHE A 82 4.99 0.55 4.99
N MET A 83 4.07 0.54 4.01
CA MET A 83 4.29 -0.04 2.68
C MET A 83 5.41 0.69 1.93
N LEU A 84 5.43 2.03 1.98
CA LEU A 84 6.50 2.84 1.40
C LEU A 84 7.88 2.46 1.95
N VAL A 85 8.01 2.40 3.28
CA VAL A 85 9.32 2.18 3.92
C VAL A 85 9.74 0.72 3.85
N ASN A 86 8.83 -0.23 4.05
CA ASN A 86 9.20 -1.65 4.16
C ASN A 86 9.08 -2.38 2.82
N VAL A 87 8.00 -2.17 2.07
CA VAL A 87 7.77 -2.89 0.81
C VAL A 87 8.51 -2.23 -0.34
N PHE A 88 8.50 -0.90 -0.45
CA PHE A 88 9.23 -0.21 -1.52
C PHE A 88 10.71 0.03 -1.15
N LEU A 89 11.01 0.90 -0.19
CA LEU A 89 12.39 1.22 0.17
C LEU A 89 13.13 0.02 0.76
N GLY A 90 12.47 -0.75 1.62
CA GLY A 90 13.06 -1.89 2.30
C GLY A 90 13.47 -3.01 1.35
N SER A 91 12.69 -3.27 0.28
CA SER A 91 13.06 -4.28 -0.72
C SER A 91 14.17 -3.81 -1.65
N ILE A 92 14.21 -2.51 -1.98
CA ILE A 92 15.33 -1.89 -2.70
C ILE A 92 16.60 -1.99 -1.87
N ILE A 93 16.56 -1.50 -0.61
CA ILE A 93 17.73 -1.45 0.28
C ILE A 93 18.18 -2.85 0.70
N ALA A 94 17.29 -3.77 1.06
CA ALA A 94 17.70 -5.13 1.43
C ALA A 94 18.28 -5.85 0.22
N GLY A 95 17.63 -5.73 -0.94
CA GLY A 95 18.08 -6.35 -2.16
C GLY A 95 19.40 -5.78 -2.69
N THR A 96 19.73 -4.53 -2.38
CA THR A 96 21.04 -3.93 -2.69
C THR A 96 22.05 -4.14 -1.58
N ALA A 97 21.64 -4.18 -0.32
CA ALA A 97 22.51 -4.46 0.80
C ALA A 97 23.11 -5.85 0.67
N PHE A 98 22.38 -6.87 0.19
CA PHE A 98 22.99 -8.17 -0.07
C PHE A 98 23.95 -8.18 -1.27
N GLU A 99 23.73 -7.34 -2.29
CA GLU A 99 24.55 -7.28 -3.50
C GLU A 99 25.70 -6.25 -3.42
N GLN A 100 25.62 -5.27 -2.53
CA GLN A 100 26.48 -4.07 -2.42
C GLN A 100 26.80 -3.67 -0.95
N LEU A 101 26.62 -4.56 0.04
CA LEU A 101 26.83 -4.28 1.48
C LEU A 101 28.17 -3.60 1.76
N TYR A 102 29.19 -4.06 1.05
CA TYR A 102 30.57 -3.63 1.23
C TYR A 102 30.77 -2.16 0.82
N SER A 103 30.09 -1.70 -0.24
CA SER A 103 30.13 -0.31 -0.69
C SER A 103 29.19 0.60 0.11
N PHE A 104 28.03 0.13 0.57
CA PHE A 104 27.10 0.94 1.36
C PHE A 104 27.64 1.34 2.75
N LEU A 105 28.41 0.47 3.39
CA LEU A 105 29.00 0.75 4.71
C LEU A 105 30.19 1.73 4.67
N HIS A 106 30.81 1.92 3.50
CA HIS A 106 32.02 2.73 3.35
C HIS A 106 31.84 4.01 2.52
N GLU A 107 30.68 4.21 1.87
CA GLU A 107 30.45 5.40 1.03
C GLU A 107 29.73 6.56 1.75
N PRO A 108 30.06 7.81 1.40
CA PRO A 108 29.45 9.00 2.00
C PRO A 108 27.96 9.16 1.59
N PRO A 109 27.12 9.84 2.42
CA PRO A 109 25.69 10.02 2.19
C PRO A 109 25.32 10.69 0.86
N THR A 110 26.26 11.40 0.24
CA THR A 110 26.12 12.03 -1.08
C THR A 110 25.93 11.03 -2.22
N GLN A 111 26.33 9.77 -2.04
CA GLN A 111 26.16 8.73 -3.07
C GLN A 111 24.84 7.95 -2.95
N ILE A 112 24.06 8.14 -1.89
CA ILE A 112 22.79 7.44 -1.66
C ILE A 112 21.82 7.54 -2.87
N PRO A 113 21.58 8.72 -3.47
CA PRO A 113 20.69 8.83 -4.63
C PRO A 113 21.22 8.04 -5.84
N ARG A 114 22.54 8.01 -6.03
CA ARG A 114 23.20 7.29 -7.12
C ARG A 114 23.02 5.79 -6.97
N THR A 115 23.24 5.26 -5.77
CA THR A 115 23.11 3.83 -5.49
C THR A 115 21.65 3.37 -5.61
N ILE A 116 20.71 4.18 -5.13
CA ILE A 116 19.27 3.95 -5.32
C ILE A 116 18.91 3.95 -6.83
N GLY A 117 19.51 4.84 -7.62
CA GLY A 117 19.27 4.93 -9.06
C GLY A 117 19.68 3.69 -9.86
N VAL A 118 20.74 2.98 -9.44
CA VAL A 118 21.16 1.71 -10.07
C VAL A 118 20.32 0.53 -9.55
N ALA A 119 20.02 0.56 -8.25
CA ALA A 119 19.31 -0.49 -7.53
C ALA A 119 17.87 -0.72 -8.00
N ILE A 120 17.14 0.37 -8.23
CA ILE A 120 15.72 0.35 -8.59
C ILE A 120 15.50 -0.48 -9.88
N PRO A 121 16.16 -0.18 -11.02
CA PRO A 121 15.98 -0.99 -12.23
C PRO A 121 16.27 -2.49 -12.02
N MET A 122 17.28 -2.85 -11.22
CA MET A 122 17.63 -4.25 -10.96
C MET A 122 16.50 -5.02 -10.25
N LYS A 123 15.63 -4.33 -9.51
CA LYS A 123 14.49 -4.94 -8.80
C LYS A 123 13.16 -4.82 -9.55
N ALA A 124 13.16 -4.33 -10.80
CA ALA A 124 11.95 -4.24 -11.61
C ALA A 124 11.26 -5.61 -11.77
N THR A 125 12.02 -6.69 -11.99
CA THR A 125 11.48 -8.05 -12.11
C THR A 125 10.76 -8.52 -10.85
N PHE A 126 11.31 -8.21 -9.67
CA PHE A 126 10.64 -8.50 -8.40
C PHE A 126 9.29 -7.78 -8.32
N PHE A 127 9.24 -6.48 -8.61
CA PHE A 127 7.98 -5.72 -8.57
C PHE A 127 6.98 -6.15 -9.65
N MET A 128 7.43 -6.59 -10.83
CA MET A 128 6.54 -7.19 -11.83
C MET A 128 5.85 -8.45 -11.28
N THR A 129 6.62 -9.36 -10.69
CA THR A 129 6.04 -10.57 -10.07
C THR A 129 5.13 -10.22 -8.88
N TYR A 130 5.49 -9.21 -8.08
CA TYR A 130 4.67 -8.71 -6.99
C TYR A 130 3.31 -8.20 -7.51
N ILE A 131 3.28 -7.40 -8.58
CA ILE A 131 2.03 -6.89 -9.18
C ILE A 131 1.17 -8.04 -9.72
N MET A 132 1.77 -9.06 -10.35
CA MET A 132 1.01 -10.20 -10.85
C MET A 132 0.40 -11.03 -9.72
N VAL A 133 1.16 -11.30 -8.65
CA VAL A 133 0.71 -12.16 -7.55
C VAL A 133 -0.21 -11.41 -6.58
N ASP A 134 0.19 -10.23 -6.12
CA ASP A 134 -0.56 -9.46 -5.12
C ASP A 134 -1.65 -8.62 -5.78
N GLY A 135 -1.34 -7.99 -6.92
CA GLY A 135 -2.29 -7.16 -7.65
C GLY A 135 -3.33 -7.97 -8.40
N TRP A 136 -2.93 -8.73 -9.43
CA TRP A 136 -3.91 -9.44 -10.29
C TRP A 136 -4.63 -10.55 -9.53
N ALA A 137 -3.90 -11.42 -8.82
CA ALA A 137 -4.54 -12.47 -8.06
C ALA A 137 -5.30 -11.93 -6.83
N GLY A 138 -4.87 -10.80 -6.26
CA GLY A 138 -5.61 -10.11 -5.19
C GLY A 138 -6.97 -9.60 -5.67
N ILE A 139 -7.03 -8.94 -6.82
CA ILE A 139 -8.30 -8.48 -7.41
C ILE A 139 -9.19 -9.66 -7.85
N ALA A 140 -8.60 -10.75 -8.34
CA ALA A 140 -9.34 -11.99 -8.61
C ALA A 140 -9.87 -12.67 -7.33
N ASN A 141 -9.16 -12.56 -6.21
CA ASN A 141 -9.65 -13.01 -4.91
C ASN A 141 -10.75 -12.08 -4.36
N GLU A 142 -10.67 -10.79 -4.68
CA GLU A 142 -11.63 -9.78 -4.28
C GLU A 142 -13.01 -10.01 -4.93
N ILE A 143 -13.07 -10.39 -6.21
CA ILE A 143 -14.36 -10.71 -6.85
C ILE A 143 -15.02 -11.95 -6.23
N LEU A 144 -14.24 -12.95 -5.83
CA LEU A 144 -14.73 -14.17 -5.17
C LEU A 144 -15.13 -13.95 -3.72
N ARG A 145 -14.68 -12.85 -3.10
CA ARG A 145 -14.91 -12.52 -1.68
C ARG A 145 -14.73 -13.71 -0.75
N VAL A 146 -13.60 -14.40 -0.87
CA VAL A 146 -13.34 -15.66 -0.14
C VAL A 146 -13.49 -15.50 1.38
N LYS A 147 -13.04 -14.36 1.94
CA LYS A 147 -13.17 -14.06 3.38
C LYS A 147 -14.65 -14.02 3.84
N PRO A 148 -15.53 -13.13 3.31
CA PRO A 148 -16.96 -13.16 3.63
C PRO A 148 -17.63 -14.49 3.34
N LEU A 149 -17.29 -15.15 2.23
CA LEU A 149 -17.92 -16.41 1.82
C LEU A 149 -17.68 -17.51 2.87
N VAL A 150 -16.44 -17.67 3.34
CA VAL A 150 -16.09 -18.66 4.37
C VAL A 150 -16.75 -18.32 5.69
N ILE A 151 -16.72 -17.05 6.10
CA ILE A 151 -17.36 -16.60 7.35
C ILE A 151 -18.88 -16.84 7.31
N TYR A 152 -19.53 -16.58 6.18
CA TYR A 152 -20.95 -16.81 6.00
C TYR A 152 -21.30 -18.30 6.19
N HIS A 153 -20.58 -19.21 5.53
CA HIS A 153 -20.83 -20.66 5.67
C HIS A 153 -20.56 -21.16 7.09
N LEU A 154 -19.52 -20.66 7.75
CA LEU A 154 -19.23 -20.98 9.15
C LEU A 154 -20.33 -20.47 10.09
N LYS A 155 -20.77 -19.21 9.94
CA LYS A 155 -21.88 -18.66 10.72
C LYS A 155 -23.17 -19.43 10.48
N ASN A 156 -23.45 -19.81 9.23
CA ASN A 156 -24.63 -20.58 8.87
C ASN A 156 -24.64 -21.98 9.48
N MET A 157 -23.47 -22.63 9.57
CA MET A 157 -23.35 -23.96 10.17
C MET A 157 -23.52 -23.95 11.70
N PHE A 158 -22.98 -22.94 12.39
CA PHE A 158 -22.86 -22.96 13.86
C PHE A 158 -23.80 -22.01 14.62
N ILE A 159 -24.20 -20.88 14.03
CA ILE A 159 -24.81 -19.75 14.75
C ILE A 159 -26.24 -19.46 14.26
N VAL A 160 -26.50 -19.59 12.96
CA VAL A 160 -27.79 -19.22 12.37
C VAL A 160 -28.88 -20.20 12.78
N LYS A 161 -29.88 -19.71 13.51
CA LYS A 161 -31.10 -20.46 13.88
C LYS A 161 -32.37 -19.79 13.37
N THR A 162 -32.33 -18.48 13.12
CA THR A 162 -33.48 -17.69 12.65
C THR A 162 -33.15 -16.92 11.37
N GLU A 163 -34.18 -16.53 10.61
CA GLU A 163 -34.01 -15.71 9.39
C GLU A 163 -33.30 -14.37 9.66
N ARG A 164 -33.50 -13.79 10.86
CA ARG A 164 -32.80 -12.56 11.28
C ARG A 164 -31.31 -12.77 11.50
N ASP A 165 -30.90 -13.96 11.93
CA ASP A 165 -29.48 -14.31 12.08
C ASP A 165 -28.82 -14.51 10.72
N ARG A 166 -29.59 -15.00 9.73
CA ARG A 166 -29.14 -15.13 8.35
C ARG A 166 -28.88 -13.78 7.70
N GLU A 167 -29.77 -12.81 7.90
CA GLU A 167 -29.59 -11.43 7.43
C GLU A 167 -28.31 -10.79 8.01
N LYS A 168 -28.07 -10.95 9.33
CA LYS A 168 -26.83 -10.50 9.97
C LYS A 168 -25.58 -11.25 9.48
N ALA A 169 -25.71 -12.49 9.04
CA ALA A 169 -24.60 -13.26 8.47
C ALA A 169 -24.29 -12.82 7.03
N MET A 170 -25.26 -12.27 6.31
CA MET A 170 -25.13 -11.76 4.94
C MET A 170 -24.53 -10.36 4.85
N ASP A 171 -24.17 -9.73 5.97
CA ASP A 171 -23.55 -8.40 5.96
C ASP A 171 -22.23 -8.40 5.17
N PRO A 172 -22.18 -7.70 4.02
CA PRO A 172 -21.00 -7.65 3.18
C PRO A 172 -19.90 -6.75 3.75
N GLY A 173 -20.21 -5.85 4.69
CA GLY A 173 -19.30 -4.82 5.17
C GLY A 173 -19.00 -3.74 4.11
N SER A 174 -18.13 -2.79 4.49
CA SER A 174 -17.70 -1.69 3.64
C SER A 174 -16.50 -2.04 2.74
N ILE A 175 -16.15 -1.12 1.84
CA ILE A 175 -15.03 -1.25 0.89
C ILE A 175 -13.67 -1.40 1.61
N GLY A 176 -13.58 -1.05 2.91
CA GLY A 176 -12.32 -1.14 3.66
C GLY A 176 -11.28 -0.16 3.14
N LEU A 177 -11.59 1.14 3.16
CA LEU A 177 -10.70 2.19 2.65
C LEU A 177 -9.35 2.23 3.40
N GLY A 178 -9.31 1.74 4.64
CA GLY A 178 -8.10 1.56 5.44
C GLY A 178 -7.02 0.66 4.79
N GLU A 179 -7.44 -0.39 4.07
CA GLU A 179 -6.56 -1.41 3.49
C GLU A 179 -6.37 -1.22 1.99
N ASN A 180 -7.47 -0.95 1.26
CA ASN A 180 -7.44 -0.89 -0.20
C ASN A 180 -6.80 0.40 -0.74
N LEU A 181 -7.02 1.54 -0.08
CA LEU A 181 -6.50 2.83 -0.54
C LEU A 181 -4.95 2.87 -0.55
N PRO A 182 -4.24 2.44 0.50
CA PRO A 182 -2.77 2.42 0.50
C PRO A 182 -2.17 1.46 -0.53
N SER A 183 -2.79 0.30 -0.74
CA SER A 183 -2.34 -0.69 -1.72
C SER A 183 -2.40 -0.12 -3.14
N LEU A 184 -3.50 0.54 -3.51
CA LEU A 184 -3.63 1.24 -4.80
C LEU A 184 -2.60 2.37 -4.96
N GLN A 185 -2.33 3.12 -3.89
CA GLN A 185 -1.30 4.18 -3.90
C GLN A 185 0.11 3.62 -4.07
N LEU A 186 0.40 2.43 -3.54
CA LEU A 186 1.69 1.76 -3.77
C LEU A 186 1.87 1.40 -5.24
N TYR A 187 0.85 0.86 -5.91
CA TYR A 187 0.94 0.58 -7.35
C TYR A 187 1.10 1.86 -8.17
N PHE A 188 0.44 2.95 -7.78
CA PHE A 188 0.69 4.26 -8.39
C PHE A 188 2.13 4.74 -8.21
N LEU A 189 2.70 4.58 -7.01
CA LEU A 189 4.10 4.88 -6.74
C LEU A 189 5.04 4.06 -7.61
N LEU A 190 4.82 2.76 -7.71
CA LEU A 190 5.62 1.87 -8.56
C LEU A 190 5.53 2.29 -10.03
N GLY A 191 4.32 2.58 -10.52
CA GLY A 191 4.13 3.06 -11.89
C GLY A 191 4.92 4.34 -12.17
N LEU A 192 4.82 5.36 -11.29
CA LEU A 192 5.54 6.61 -11.47
C LEU A 192 7.06 6.45 -11.32
N ALA A 193 7.52 5.66 -10.34
CA ALA A 193 8.95 5.45 -10.11
C ALA A 193 9.63 4.67 -11.25
N TYR A 194 8.95 3.67 -11.82
CA TYR A 194 9.48 2.82 -12.88
C TYR A 194 9.11 3.29 -14.30
N ALA A 195 8.22 4.26 -14.47
CA ALA A 195 7.80 4.74 -15.80
C ALA A 195 8.98 5.12 -16.70
N VAL A 196 9.96 5.83 -16.15
CA VAL A 196 11.14 6.30 -16.90
C VAL A 196 12.27 5.26 -16.90
N VAL A 197 12.34 4.43 -15.84
CA VAL A 197 13.45 3.50 -15.62
C VAL A 197 13.25 2.18 -16.38
N THR A 198 12.05 1.60 -16.31
CA THR A 198 11.73 0.29 -16.87
C THR A 198 10.29 0.28 -17.37
N PRO A 199 10.04 0.81 -18.59
CA PRO A 199 8.70 1.01 -19.13
C PRO A 199 7.86 -0.27 -19.26
N ILE A 200 8.50 -1.43 -19.34
CA ILE A 200 7.82 -2.73 -19.45
C ILE A 200 6.96 -3.05 -18.21
N LEU A 201 7.18 -2.40 -17.07
CA LEU A 201 6.34 -2.54 -15.87
C LEU A 201 4.98 -1.82 -16.01
N LEU A 202 4.89 -0.78 -16.85
CA LEU A 202 3.66 0.02 -17.00
C LEU A 202 2.47 -0.78 -17.55
N PRO A 203 2.59 -1.60 -18.61
CA PRO A 203 1.48 -2.44 -19.08
C PRO A 203 0.87 -3.32 -17.97
N PHE A 204 1.70 -3.89 -17.08
CA PHE A 204 1.21 -4.73 -15.98
C PHE A 204 0.34 -3.93 -14.99
N ILE A 205 0.74 -2.69 -14.70
CA ILE A 205 -0.01 -1.79 -13.83
C ILE A 205 -1.30 -1.30 -14.50
N ILE A 206 -1.25 -0.96 -15.78
CA ILE A 206 -2.44 -0.52 -16.53
C ILE A 206 -3.47 -1.64 -16.57
N ILE A 207 -3.05 -2.88 -16.86
CA ILE A 207 -3.92 -4.06 -16.82
C ILE A 207 -4.51 -4.25 -15.41
N PHE A 208 -3.68 -4.12 -14.37
CA PHE A 208 -4.15 -4.16 -12.98
C PHE A 208 -5.23 -3.12 -12.70
N PHE A 209 -5.02 -1.84 -13.06
CA PHE A 209 -6.00 -0.79 -12.81
C PHE A 209 -7.27 -0.96 -13.65
N ALA A 210 -7.18 -1.47 -14.87
CA ALA A 210 -8.35 -1.80 -15.70
C ALA A 210 -9.21 -2.89 -15.06
N PHE A 211 -8.59 -3.98 -14.60
CA PHE A 211 -9.30 -5.04 -13.87
C PHE A 211 -9.85 -4.55 -12.54
N ALA A 212 -9.06 -3.82 -11.76
CA ALA A 212 -9.49 -3.26 -10.48
C ALA A 212 -10.70 -2.32 -10.67
N PHE A 213 -10.69 -1.47 -11.70
CA PHE A 213 -11.83 -0.59 -12.01
C PHE A 213 -13.11 -1.38 -12.28
N LEU A 214 -13.05 -2.42 -13.12
CA LEU A 214 -14.21 -3.24 -13.44
C LEU A 214 -14.74 -3.99 -12.20
N VAL A 215 -13.84 -4.61 -11.43
CA VAL A 215 -14.21 -5.39 -10.23
C VAL A 215 -14.76 -4.49 -9.13
N TYR A 216 -14.06 -3.42 -8.76
CA TYR A 216 -14.55 -2.51 -7.72
C TYR A 216 -15.86 -1.82 -8.13
N ARG A 217 -16.02 -1.43 -9.41
CA ARG A 217 -17.29 -0.88 -9.89
C ARG A 217 -18.44 -1.88 -9.73
N HIS A 218 -18.23 -3.15 -10.10
CA HIS A 218 -19.23 -4.19 -9.93
C HIS A 218 -19.58 -4.42 -8.45
N GLN A 219 -18.56 -4.49 -7.58
CA GLN A 219 -18.76 -4.74 -6.16
C GLN A 219 -19.44 -3.56 -5.44
N ILE A 220 -19.12 -2.32 -5.81
CA ILE A 220 -19.75 -1.12 -5.25
C ILE A 220 -21.26 -1.09 -5.57
N ILE A 221 -21.66 -1.50 -6.78
CA ILE A 221 -23.06 -1.49 -7.18
C ILE A 221 -23.85 -2.62 -6.53
N ASN A 222 -23.26 -3.82 -6.42
CA ASN A 222 -24.03 -5.03 -6.09
C ASN A 222 -23.88 -5.53 -4.66
N VAL A 223 -22.81 -5.14 -3.96
CA VAL A 223 -22.41 -5.83 -2.72
C VAL A 223 -22.07 -4.86 -1.59
N TYR A 224 -21.23 -3.86 -1.83
CA TYR A 224 -20.71 -3.04 -0.73
C TYR A 224 -21.77 -2.16 -0.09
N ASN A 225 -21.81 -2.18 1.25
CA ASN A 225 -22.63 -1.25 2.01
C ASN A 225 -21.74 -0.15 2.60
N GLN A 226 -22.13 1.11 2.40
CA GLN A 226 -21.36 2.25 2.87
C GLN A 226 -21.76 2.60 4.30
N GLU A 227 -20.88 2.33 5.27
CA GLU A 227 -21.13 2.57 6.70
C GLU A 227 -21.14 4.07 7.06
N TYR A 228 -20.47 4.91 6.27
CA TYR A 228 -20.37 6.34 6.52
C TYR A 228 -20.21 7.12 5.22
N GLU A 229 -20.80 8.32 5.17
CA GLU A 229 -20.57 9.29 4.10
C GLU A 229 -19.51 10.30 4.50
N SER A 230 -18.43 10.38 3.72
CA SER A 230 -17.33 11.34 3.95
C SER A 230 -17.14 12.35 2.83
N ALA A 231 -18.00 12.32 1.80
CA ALA A 231 -17.98 13.23 0.65
C ALA A 231 -16.57 13.42 0.06
N ALA A 232 -15.81 12.33 -0.07
CA ALA A 232 -14.43 12.32 -0.59
C ALA A 232 -13.42 13.22 0.15
N ALA A 233 -13.64 13.54 1.43
CA ALA A 233 -12.72 14.34 2.26
C ALA A 233 -11.32 13.71 2.48
N PHE A 234 -11.09 12.49 1.97
CA PHE A 234 -9.77 11.85 1.92
C PHE A 234 -8.94 12.27 0.69
N TRP A 235 -9.54 12.91 -0.32
CA TRP A 235 -8.88 13.26 -1.59
C TRP A 235 -7.63 14.12 -1.45
N PRO A 236 -7.58 15.17 -0.59
CA PRO A 236 -6.35 15.96 -0.39
C PRO A 236 -5.17 15.11 0.07
N GLN A 237 -5.43 14.06 0.85
CA GLN A 237 -4.39 13.14 1.32
C GLN A 237 -3.91 12.22 0.21
N VAL A 238 -4.84 11.70 -0.62
CA VAL A 238 -4.50 10.90 -1.80
C VAL A 238 -3.64 11.72 -2.77
N HIS A 239 -4.08 12.93 -3.11
CA HIS A 239 -3.34 13.84 -3.97
C HIS A 239 -1.93 14.12 -3.45
N SER A 240 -1.79 14.43 -2.15
CA SER A 240 -0.48 14.67 -1.54
C SER A 240 0.47 13.46 -1.64
N ARG A 241 -0.05 12.23 -1.54
CA ARG A 241 0.74 11.00 -1.69
C ARG A 241 1.13 10.71 -3.14
N ILE A 242 0.26 11.04 -4.11
CA ILE A 242 0.60 10.95 -5.54
C ILE A 242 1.70 11.95 -5.87
N ILE A 243 1.60 13.19 -5.38
CA ILE A 243 2.67 14.19 -5.52
C ILE A 243 3.98 13.70 -4.87
N ALA A 244 3.93 13.13 -3.68
CA ALA A 244 5.10 12.53 -3.03
C ALA A 244 5.71 11.40 -3.89
N SER A 245 4.86 10.58 -4.51
CA SER A 245 5.29 9.52 -5.43
C SER A 245 5.97 10.07 -6.68
N LEU A 246 5.48 11.19 -7.22
CA LEU A 246 6.11 11.90 -8.32
C LEU A 246 7.48 12.48 -7.91
N LEU A 247 7.62 13.01 -6.70
CA LEU A 247 8.90 13.45 -6.16
C LEU A 247 9.90 12.29 -6.02
N ILE A 248 9.45 11.12 -5.56
CA ILE A 248 10.27 9.90 -5.50
C ILE A 248 10.72 9.48 -6.91
N SER A 249 9.86 9.59 -7.92
CA SER A 249 10.21 9.35 -9.32
C SER A 249 11.31 10.32 -9.81
N HIS A 250 11.22 11.61 -9.49
CA HIS A 250 12.28 12.57 -9.83
C HIS A 250 13.61 12.25 -9.16
N VAL A 251 13.61 11.85 -7.87
CA VAL A 251 14.84 11.43 -7.16
C VAL A 251 15.44 10.18 -7.79
N THR A 252 14.61 9.22 -8.16
CA THR A 252 15.02 7.99 -8.85
C THR A 252 15.67 8.31 -10.20
N LEU A 253 15.03 9.17 -10.99
CA LEU A 253 15.53 9.62 -12.28
C LEU A 253 16.87 10.36 -12.14
N PHE A 254 16.99 11.24 -11.15
CA PHE A 254 18.25 11.93 -10.83
C PHE A 254 19.36 10.92 -10.48
N GLY A 255 19.05 9.91 -9.66
CA GLY A 255 19.97 8.84 -9.31
C GLY A 255 20.50 8.08 -10.52
N LEU A 256 19.60 7.68 -11.43
CA LEU A 256 19.94 6.94 -12.64
C LEU A 256 20.80 7.79 -13.60
N LEU A 257 20.41 9.05 -13.87
CA LEU A 257 21.14 9.91 -14.80
C LEU A 257 22.52 10.34 -14.26
N SER A 258 22.65 10.46 -12.94
CA SER A 258 23.94 10.68 -12.27
C SER A 258 24.94 9.55 -12.57
N THR A 259 24.47 8.30 -12.70
CA THR A 259 25.35 7.15 -13.02
C THR A 259 25.85 7.15 -14.45
N MET A 260 25.07 7.72 -15.38
CA MET A 260 25.38 7.74 -16.82
C MET A 260 26.27 8.91 -17.24
N LYS A 261 26.80 9.70 -16.28
CA LYS A 261 27.62 10.91 -16.52
C LYS A 261 26.97 11.92 -17.49
N ALA A 262 25.65 11.92 -17.62
CA ALA A 262 24.90 12.81 -18.49
C ALA A 262 24.75 14.20 -17.84
N ALA A 263 25.84 14.96 -17.79
CA ALA A 263 25.92 16.28 -17.13
C ALA A 263 25.03 17.36 -17.77
N TYR A 264 24.64 17.20 -19.04
CA TYR A 264 23.83 18.20 -19.75
C TYR A 264 22.35 18.24 -19.32
N SER A 265 21.84 17.20 -18.65
CA SER A 265 20.42 17.12 -18.22
C SER A 265 20.18 17.61 -16.78
N THR A 266 21.24 17.95 -16.04
CA THR A 266 21.18 18.29 -14.61
C THR A 266 20.33 19.54 -14.27
N PRO A 267 20.34 20.64 -15.07
CA PRO A 267 19.52 21.82 -14.77
C PRO A 267 18.01 21.52 -14.86
N LEU A 268 17.59 20.75 -15.87
CA LEU A 268 16.20 20.38 -16.07
C LEU A 268 15.70 19.50 -14.91
N LEU A 269 16.51 18.53 -14.47
CA LEU A 269 16.16 17.62 -13.37
C LEU A 269 15.94 18.30 -12.02
N ILE A 270 16.63 19.43 -11.76
CA ILE A 270 16.44 20.21 -10.53
C ILE A 270 15.17 21.07 -10.63
N PHE A 271 14.82 21.53 -11.84
CA PHE A 271 13.64 22.34 -12.07
C PHE A 271 12.32 21.56 -11.85
N LEU A 272 12.25 20.30 -12.28
CA LEU A 272 11.03 19.46 -12.15
C LEU A 272 10.50 19.30 -10.70
N PRO A 273 11.32 18.94 -9.68
CA PRO A 273 10.82 18.81 -8.31
C PRO A 273 10.40 20.17 -7.72
N LEU A 274 11.09 21.26 -8.07
CA LEU A 274 10.70 22.61 -7.65
C LEU A 274 9.32 22.99 -8.20
N LEU A 275 9.09 22.76 -9.50
CA LEU A 275 7.79 22.98 -10.14
C LEU A 275 6.70 22.13 -9.49
N THR A 276 7.00 20.87 -9.18
CA THR A 276 6.06 19.94 -8.53
C THR A 276 5.66 20.40 -7.13
N ILE A 277 6.62 20.86 -6.33
CA ILE A 277 6.37 21.41 -4.99
C ILE A 277 5.57 22.72 -5.09
N TRP A 278 5.90 23.57 -6.05
CA TRP A 278 5.15 24.81 -6.29
C TRP A 278 3.70 24.53 -6.69
N PHE A 279 3.48 23.60 -7.62
CA PHE A 279 2.15 23.13 -8.03
C PHE A 279 1.37 22.56 -6.85
N HIS A 280 1.99 21.72 -6.02
CA HIS A 280 1.36 21.19 -4.82
C HIS A 280 0.93 22.29 -3.84
N LYS A 281 1.81 23.28 -3.59
CA LYS A 281 1.48 24.44 -2.75
C LYS A 281 0.34 25.27 -3.34
N TYR A 282 0.29 25.43 -4.66
CA TYR A 282 -0.81 26.12 -5.35
C TYR A 282 -2.13 25.37 -5.15
N CYS A 283 -2.16 24.06 -5.42
CA CYS A 283 -3.36 23.24 -5.23
C CYS A 283 -3.84 23.23 -3.78
N LYS A 284 -2.90 23.10 -2.84
CA LYS A 284 -3.17 23.17 -1.39
C LYS A 284 -3.80 24.50 -0.98
N ARG A 285 -3.32 25.63 -1.51
CA ARG A 285 -3.89 26.94 -1.17
C ARG A 285 -5.25 27.18 -1.84
N ARG A 286 -5.42 26.71 -3.09
CA ARG A 286 -6.60 27.02 -3.91
C ARG A 286 -7.78 26.07 -3.70
N PHE A 287 -7.53 24.77 -3.54
CA PHE A 287 -8.56 23.72 -3.58
C PHE A 287 -8.76 22.99 -2.25
N GLU A 288 -7.70 22.80 -1.44
CA GLU A 288 -7.83 22.12 -0.13
C GLU A 288 -8.85 22.77 0.83
N PRO A 289 -9.02 24.12 0.87
CA PRO A 289 -10.02 24.73 1.74
C PRO A 289 -11.45 24.23 1.48
N ALA A 290 -11.81 23.89 0.24
CA ALA A 290 -13.14 23.39 -0.10
C ALA A 290 -13.45 22.02 0.54
N PHE A 291 -12.43 21.22 0.88
CA PHE A 291 -12.60 19.92 1.52
C PHE A 291 -12.67 19.99 3.05
N HIS A 292 -12.31 21.13 3.64
CA HIS A 292 -12.24 21.33 5.09
C HIS A 292 -13.21 22.39 5.61
N LYS A 293 -13.61 23.33 4.77
CA LYS A 293 -14.50 24.44 5.10
C LYS A 293 -15.68 24.37 4.15
N TYR A 294 -16.86 24.14 4.72
CA TYR A 294 -18.10 24.25 3.97
C TYR A 294 -18.42 25.74 3.75
N PRO A 295 -18.73 26.18 2.52
CA PRO A 295 -19.00 27.58 2.23
C PRO A 295 -20.35 28.01 2.83
N LEU A 296 -20.38 29.18 3.46
CA LEU A 296 -21.60 29.73 4.07
C LEU A 296 -22.69 30.05 3.04
N GLU A 297 -22.30 30.32 1.80
CA GLU A 297 -23.21 30.60 0.69
C GLU A 297 -24.08 29.37 0.34
N GLU A 298 -23.48 28.18 0.25
CA GLU A 298 -24.22 26.92 0.04
C GLU A 298 -25.07 26.58 1.27
N ALA A 299 -24.53 26.81 2.48
CA ALA A 299 -25.30 26.60 3.72
C ALA A 299 -26.56 27.47 3.79
N ASN A 300 -26.46 28.73 3.35
CA ASN A 300 -27.59 29.65 3.34
C ASN A 300 -28.59 29.32 2.23
N GLY A 301 -28.10 28.89 1.06
CA GLY A 301 -28.94 28.39 -0.04
C GLY A 301 -29.75 27.17 0.38
N GLU A 302 -29.12 26.13 0.91
CA GLU A 302 -29.82 24.93 1.41
C GLU A 302 -30.79 25.26 2.56
N GLY A 303 -30.42 26.18 3.44
CA GLY A 303 -31.29 26.67 4.52
C GLY A 303 -32.57 27.33 4.01
N GLN A 304 -32.49 28.12 2.93
CA GLN A 304 -33.66 28.75 2.31
C GLN A 304 -34.55 27.74 1.57
N TYR A 305 -33.97 26.78 0.85
CA TYR A 305 -34.74 25.73 0.17
C TYR A 305 -35.39 24.75 1.16
N GLY A 306 -34.72 24.42 2.26
CA GLY A 306 -35.29 23.59 3.33
C GLY A 306 -36.44 24.29 4.07
N ALA A 307 -36.38 25.61 4.23
CA ALA A 307 -37.49 26.40 4.79
C ALA A 307 -38.69 26.50 3.83
N CYS A 308 -38.46 26.57 2.51
CA CYS A 308 -39.52 26.62 1.50
C CYS A 308 -40.19 25.27 1.23
N LEU A 309 -39.51 24.13 1.45
CA LEU A 309 -40.09 22.78 1.32
C LEU A 309 -40.78 22.28 2.60
N GLY A 310 -40.59 22.99 3.72
CA GLY A 310 -41.21 22.71 5.01
C GLY A 310 -42.45 23.56 5.34
N ALA A 311 -42.94 24.35 4.39
CA ALA A 311 -44.18 25.15 4.46
C ALA A 311 -45.16 24.71 3.37
#